data_AF-A0A8J3GK28-F1
#
_entry.id   AF-A0A8J3GK28-F1
#
_cell.length_a   1.000
_cell.length_b   1.000
_cell.length_c   1.000
_cell.angle_alpha   90.00
_cell.angle_beta   90.00
_cell.angle_gamma   90.00
#
_symmetry.space_group_name_H-M   'P 1'
#
loop_
_entity.id
_entity.type
_entity.pdbx_description
1 polymer ?
#
loop_
_entity_poly.entity_id
_entity_poly.type
_entity_poly.pdbx_seq_one_letter_code
_entity_poly.pdbx_strand_id
1 'polypeptide(L)'
;MIAFMSSRTGQALPLEFTTDGSIVEVMLPAPLLVSAADTSAAAARLGLGIVQAPRYRFAEDLASGALVEIMADFAPTGTPISILHPSARQPPPRVRLFIDWAVETLAPQMSDG
;
A
#
# COMPACT_ATOMS: atom_id res chain seq x y z
N MET A 1 -14.86 5.76 -5.24
CA MET A 1 -13.48 5.27 -5.16
C MET A 1 -13.38 3.86 -5.70
N ILE A 2 -12.17 3.42 -6.04
CA ILE A 2 -11.85 2.01 -6.24
C ILE A 2 -11.53 1.44 -4.86
N ALA A 3 -12.48 0.77 -4.23
CA ALA A 3 -12.30 0.25 -2.88
C ALA A 3 -11.48 -1.04 -2.88
N PHE A 4 -10.59 -1.19 -1.89
CA PHE A 4 -9.88 -2.43 -1.66
C PHE A 4 -10.58 -3.24 -0.57
N MET A 5 -10.76 -4.53 -0.79
CA MET A 5 -11.38 -5.45 0.18
C MET A 5 -10.34 -5.89 1.22
N SER A 6 -10.67 -5.69 2.49
CA SER A 6 -9.91 -6.25 3.61
C SER A 6 -9.95 -7.77 3.57
N SER A 7 -8.79 -8.41 3.49
CA SER A 7 -8.67 -9.86 3.60
C SER A 7 -9.06 -10.39 5.00
N ARG A 8 -9.08 -9.52 6.01
CA ARG A 8 -9.44 -9.86 7.39
C ARG A 8 -10.95 -9.79 7.67
N THR A 9 -11.65 -8.83 7.08
CA THR A 9 -13.07 -8.57 7.38
C THR A 9 -14.00 -8.77 6.20
N GLY A 10 -13.49 -8.90 4.97
CA GLY A 10 -14.27 -8.95 3.74
C GLY A 10 -14.96 -7.63 3.37
N GLN A 11 -14.72 -6.57 4.15
CA GLN A 11 -15.32 -5.25 3.94
C GLN A 11 -14.38 -4.33 3.13
N ALA A 12 -14.94 -3.30 2.51
CA ALA A 12 -14.16 -2.23 1.91
C ALA A 12 -13.31 -1.51 2.98
N LEU A 13 -12.04 -1.27 2.67
CA LEU A 13 -11.19 -0.41 3.49
C LEU A 13 -11.58 1.06 3.29
N PRO A 14 -11.65 1.87 4.36
CA PRO A 14 -11.77 3.32 4.24
C PRO A 14 -10.50 3.90 3.62
N LEU A 15 -10.61 5.12 3.08
CA LEU A 15 -9.44 5.95 2.83
C LEU A 15 -8.96 6.52 4.16
N GLU A 16 -7.66 6.52 4.39
CA GLU A 16 -7.01 7.07 5.58
C GLU A 16 -6.32 8.39 5.24
N PHE A 17 -6.49 9.42 6.06
CA PHE A 17 -5.83 10.71 5.92
C PHE A 17 -5.25 11.16 7.25
N THR A 18 -4.10 11.84 7.23
CA THR A 18 -3.53 12.45 8.45
C THR A 18 -3.82 13.94 8.47
N THR A 19 -4.53 14.41 9.50
CA THR A 19 -4.84 15.83 9.73
C THR A 19 -4.51 16.20 11.17
N ASP A 20 -3.72 17.25 11.40
CA ASP A 20 -3.35 17.73 12.75
C ASP A 20 -2.83 16.62 13.69
N GLY A 21 -2.06 15.67 13.15
CA GLY A 21 -1.51 14.53 13.88
C GLY A 21 -2.53 13.44 14.23
N SER A 22 -3.75 13.53 13.72
CA SER A 22 -4.82 12.55 13.90
C SER A 22 -5.17 11.86 12.59
N ILE A 23 -5.51 10.58 12.67
CA ILE A 23 -5.98 9.80 11.53
C ILE A 23 -7.49 10.02 11.36
N VAL A 24 -7.89 10.34 10.13
CA VAL A 24 -9.28 10.47 9.70
C VAL A 24 -9.57 9.41 8.64
N GLU A 25 -10.52 8.54 8.93
CA GLU A 25 -11.01 7.54 7.99
C GLU A 25 -12.25 8.06 7.26
N VAL A 26 -12.26 7.94 5.93
CA VAL A 26 -13.38 8.37 5.08
C VAL A 26 -13.84 7.21 4.19
N MET A 27 -15.11 6.83 4.33
CA MET A 27 -15.77 5.88 3.44
C MET A 27 -16.49 6.64 2.32
N LEU A 28 -16.01 6.51 1.08
CA LEU A 28 -16.67 7.07 -0.10
C LEU A 28 -17.53 6.02 -0.80
N PRO A 29 -18.53 6.43 -1.60
CA PRO A 29 -19.20 5.52 -2.53
C PRO A 29 -18.18 4.74 -3.38
N ALA A 30 -18.29 3.42 -3.34
CA ALA A 30 -17.36 2.50 -3.98
C ALA A 30 -18.09 1.60 -4.97
N PRO A 31 -18.37 2.09 -6.20
CA PRO A 31 -19.03 1.29 -7.24
C PRO A 31 -18.16 0.12 -7.73
N LEU A 32 -16.85 0.15 -7.44
CA LEU A 32 -15.91 -0.91 -7.75
C LEU A 32 -15.18 -1.33 -6.46
N LEU A 33 -15.32 -2.61 -6.11
CA LEU A 33 -14.61 -3.26 -5.00
C LEU A 33 -13.67 -4.31 -5.58
N VAL A 34 -12.39 -4.25 -5.21
CA VAL A 34 -11.33 -5.15 -5.70
C VAL A 34 -10.62 -5.82 -4.53
N SER A 35 -10.08 -7.02 -4.75
CA SER A 35 -9.33 -7.79 -3.74
C SER A 35 -7.86 -8.02 -4.11
N ALA A 36 -7.42 -7.51 -5.28
CA ALA A 36 -6.07 -7.68 -5.79
C ALA A 36 -5.47 -6.33 -6.20
N ALA A 37 -4.19 -6.14 -5.86
CA ALA A 37 -3.49 -4.89 -6.09
C ALA A 37 -3.34 -4.57 -7.59
N ASP A 38 -3.12 -5.59 -8.44
CA ASP A 38 -3.03 -5.41 -9.90
C ASP A 38 -4.36 -4.93 -10.50
N THR A 39 -5.48 -5.49 -10.05
CA THR A 39 -6.81 -5.06 -10.47
C THR A 39 -7.09 -3.62 -10.06
N SER A 40 -6.67 -3.23 -8.85
CA SER A 40 -6.79 -1.85 -8.37
C SER A 40 -6.00 -0.87 -9.24
N ALA A 41 -4.74 -1.20 -9.55
CA ALA A 41 -3.87 -0.37 -10.37
C ALA A 41 -4.38 -0.25 -11.82
N ALA A 42 -4.83 -1.36 -12.42
CA ALA A 42 -5.41 -1.36 -13.76
C ALA A 42 -6.68 -0.49 -13.82
N ALA A 43 -7.56 -0.58 -12.81
CA ALA A 43 -8.76 0.24 -12.74
C ALA A 43 -8.44 1.74 -12.60
N ALA A 44 -7.41 2.09 -11.82
CA ALA A 44 -6.96 3.48 -11.68
C ALA A 44 -6.45 4.03 -13.02
N ARG A 45 -5.59 3.28 -13.73
CA ARG A 45 -5.08 3.65 -15.06
C ARG A 45 -6.16 3.78 -16.12
N LEU A 46 -7.28 3.07 -15.97
CA LEU A 46 -8.48 3.19 -16.82
C LEU A 46 -9.39 4.37 -16.43
N GLY A 47 -9.04 5.15 -15.41
CA GLY A 47 -9.84 6.30 -14.96
C GLY A 47 -11.12 5.92 -14.22
N LEU A 48 -11.21 4.71 -13.66
CA LEU A 48 -12.44 4.23 -12.98
C LEU A 48 -12.63 4.81 -11.56
N GLY A 49 -11.71 5.65 -11.10
CA GLY A 49 -11.81 6.40 -9.85
C GLY A 49 -10.48 6.58 -9.14
N ILE A 50 -10.55 7.13 -7.92
CA ILE A 50 -9.39 7.31 -7.03
C ILE A 50 -9.06 6.01 -6.29
N VAL A 51 -7.77 5.83 -5.98
CA VAL A 51 -7.20 4.69 -5.25
C VAL A 51 -6.24 5.20 -4.18
N GLN A 52 -6.19 4.53 -3.03
CA GLN A 52 -5.14 4.73 -2.03
C GLN A 52 -4.39 3.41 -1.87
N ALA A 53 -3.10 3.41 -2.20
CA ALA A 53 -2.21 2.27 -2.09
C ALA A 53 -0.76 2.76 -1.89
N PRO A 54 0.19 1.87 -1.53
CA PRO A 54 1.59 2.24 -1.38
C PRO A 54 2.17 2.90 -2.63
N ARG A 55 2.90 4.00 -2.44
CA ARG A 55 3.42 4.86 -3.52
C ARG A 55 4.27 4.12 -4.55
N TYR A 56 5.12 3.19 -4.11
CA TYR A 56 5.98 2.40 -4.99
C TYR A 56 5.21 1.69 -6.13
N ARG A 57 3.92 1.38 -5.92
CA ARG A 57 3.06 0.74 -6.92
C ARG A 57 2.82 1.62 -8.14
N PHE A 58 2.82 2.94 -7.96
CA PHE A 58 2.44 3.94 -8.94
C PHE A 58 3.60 4.87 -9.31
N ALA A 59 4.83 4.56 -8.90
CA ALA A 59 5.98 5.43 -9.13
C ALA A 59 6.15 5.81 -10.62
N GLU A 60 6.04 4.84 -11.54
CA GLU A 60 6.12 5.10 -12.98
C GLU A 60 4.89 5.85 -13.52
N ASP A 61 3.69 5.55 -13.00
CA ASP A 61 2.46 6.23 -13.41
C ASP A 61 2.46 7.71 -13.00
N LEU A 62 2.97 8.01 -11.80
CA LEU A 62 3.14 9.36 -11.29
C LEU A 62 4.26 10.10 -12.05
N ALA A 63 5.39 9.44 -12.31
CA ALA A 63 6.50 10.04 -13.04
C ALA A 63 6.14 10.37 -14.50
N SER A 64 5.31 9.54 -15.13
CA SER A 64 4.81 9.77 -16.50
C SER A 64 3.63 10.74 -16.57
N GLY A 65 3.00 11.06 -15.45
CA GLY A 65 1.76 11.83 -15.39
C GLY A 65 0.52 11.06 -15.84
N ALA A 66 0.61 9.74 -16.03
CA ALA A 66 -0.54 8.87 -16.31
C ALA A 66 -1.51 8.84 -15.11
N LEU A 67 -0.99 8.98 -13.90
CA LEU A 67 -1.74 9.23 -12.69
C LEU A 67 -1.24 10.51 -12.01
N VAL A 68 -2.11 11.14 -11.23
CA VAL A 68 -1.79 12.34 -10.46
C VAL A 68 -2.12 12.09 -9.00
N GLU A 69 -1.18 12.45 -8.13
CA GLU A 69 -1.38 12.42 -6.69
C GLU A 69 -2.31 13.57 -6.27
N ILE A 70 -3.26 13.25 -5.39
CA ILE A 70 -4.21 14.20 -4.82
C ILE A 70 -4.12 14.13 -3.29
N MET A 71 -4.39 15.25 -2.63
CA MET A 71 -4.36 15.34 -1.16
C MET A 71 -2.99 14.95 -0.55
N ALA A 72 -1.88 15.29 -1.21
CA ALA A 72 -0.53 14.96 -0.75
C ALA A 72 -0.23 15.48 0.68
N ASP A 73 -0.81 16.62 1.06
CA ASP A 73 -0.66 17.21 2.39
C ASP A 73 -1.31 16.39 3.53
N PHE A 74 -2.11 15.38 3.19
CA PHE A 74 -2.88 14.55 4.12
C PHE A 74 -2.53 13.07 4.03
N ALA A 75 -1.31 12.74 3.61
CA ALA A 75 -0.88 11.36 3.42
C ALA A 75 -1.16 10.48 4.66
N PRO A 76 -1.62 9.23 4.48
CA PRO A 76 -1.82 8.29 5.58
C PRO A 76 -0.50 7.92 6.24
N THR A 77 -0.57 7.30 7.41
CA THR A 77 0.64 6.76 8.04
C THR A 77 1.26 5.64 7.23
N GLY A 78 2.60 5.62 7.16
CA GLY A 78 3.34 4.57 6.45
C GLY A 78 3.02 3.18 7.00
N THR A 79 2.61 2.26 6.14
CA THR A 79 2.33 0.88 6.54
C THR A 79 3.63 0.10 6.69
N PRO A 80 3.96 -0.43 7.88
CA PRO A 80 5.20 -1.19 8.06
C PRO A 80 5.15 -2.51 7.28
N ILE A 81 6.24 -2.80 6.58
CA ILE A 81 6.44 -4.08 5.90
C ILE A 81 7.28 -4.99 6.82
N SER A 82 6.77 -6.18 7.08
CA SER A 82 7.39 -7.14 8.02
C SER A 82 7.69 -8.46 7.33
N ILE A 83 8.85 -9.05 7.65
CA ILE A 83 9.19 -10.42 7.26
C ILE A 83 8.73 -11.35 8.39
N LEU A 84 7.75 -12.21 8.09
CA LEU A 84 7.24 -13.20 9.03
C LEU A 84 7.98 -14.53 8.85
N HIS A 85 8.53 -15.06 9.95
CA HIS A 85 9.13 -16.39 10.00
C HIS A 85 8.70 -17.12 11.28
N PRO A 86 8.73 -18.46 11.32
CA PRO A 86 8.42 -19.22 12.53
C PRO A 86 9.28 -18.75 13.71
N SER A 87 8.67 -18.67 14.89
CA SER A 87 9.33 -18.29 16.13
C SER A 87 10.29 -19.40 16.59
N ALA A 88 11.48 -19.47 15.99
CA ALA A 88 12.61 -20.22 16.50
C ALA A 88 13.52 -19.29 17.31
N ARG A 89 14.12 -19.79 18.39
CA ARG A 89 15.05 -19.03 19.25
C ARG A 89 16.20 -18.41 18.45
N GLN A 90 16.61 -19.07 17.37
CA GLN A 90 17.48 -18.54 16.32
C GLN A 90 17.01 -19.08 14.97
N PRO A 91 16.78 -18.23 13.95
CA PRO A 91 16.48 -18.71 12.60
C PRO A 91 17.69 -19.46 12.03
N PRO A 92 17.49 -20.51 11.21
CA PRO A 92 18.57 -21.20 10.52
C PRO A 92 19.45 -20.21 9.73
N PRO A 93 20.77 -20.42 9.61
CA PRO A 93 21.68 -19.47 8.95
C PRO A 93 21.25 -19.05 7.54
N ARG A 94 20.66 -19.98 6.77
CA ARG A 94 20.12 -19.69 5.42
C ARG A 94 18.94 -18.72 5.45
N VAL A 95 18.05 -18.84 6.44
CA VAL A 95 16.91 -17.93 6.62
C VAL A 95 17.41 -16.56 7.02
N ARG A 96 18.36 -16.50 7.95
CA ARG A 96 18.99 -15.23 8.36
C ARG A 96 19.65 -14.53 7.17
N LEU A 97 20.46 -15.25 6.39
CA LEU A 97 21.13 -14.71 5.20
C LEU A 97 20.11 -14.16 4.18
N PHE A 98 18.99 -14.88 3.97
CA PHE A 98 17.92 -14.42 3.10
C PHE A 98 17.24 -13.15 3.65
N ILE A 99 16.96 -13.10 4.95
CA ILE A 99 16.37 -11.91 5.60
C ILE A 99 17.30 -10.71 5.42
N ASP A 100 18.60 -10.87 5.71
CA ASP A 100 19.60 -9.81 5.61
C ASP A 100 19.65 -9.28 4.16
N TRP A 101 19.74 -10.19 3.17
CA TRP A 101 19.70 -9.84 1.75
C TRP A 101 18.38 -9.17 1.32
N ALA A 102 17.24 -9.67 1.79
CA ALA A 102 15.93 -9.14 1.44
C ALA A 102 15.74 -7.72 1.99
N VAL A 103 16.20 -7.45 3.22
CA VAL A 103 16.19 -6.10 3.80
C VAL A 103 17.06 -5.16 2.98
N GLU A 104 18.30 -5.56 2.65
CA GLU A 104 19.21 -4.74 1.84
C GLU A 104 18.62 -4.43 0.45
N THR A 105 17.93 -5.39 -0.15
CA THR A 105 17.38 -5.26 -1.51
C THR A 105 16.06 -4.49 -1.56
N LEU A 106 15.16 -4.73 -0.60
CA LEU A 106 13.77 -4.26 -0.64
C LEU A 106 13.56 -2.96 0.16
N ALA A 107 14.28 -2.74 1.26
CA ALA A 107 14.08 -1.53 2.08
C ALA A 107 14.22 -0.21 1.28
N PRO A 108 15.19 -0.07 0.35
CA PRO A 108 15.30 1.15 -0.45
C PRO A 108 14.05 1.44 -1.31
N GLN A 109 13.37 0.39 -1.77
CA GLN A 109 12.18 0.50 -2.62
C GLN A 109 10.90 0.79 -1.81
N MET A 110 10.99 0.62 -0.49
CA MET A 110 9.87 0.76 0.46
C MET A 110 9.96 2.03 1.30
N SER A 111 11.05 2.80 1.18
CA SER A 111 11.34 3.99 1.99
C SER A 111 10.73 5.29 1.42
N ASP A 112 10.18 5.25 0.20
CA ASP A 112 9.34 6.33 -0.36
C ASP A 112 7.89 6.11 0.10
N GLY A 113 7.65 6.41 1.38
CA GLY A 113 6.33 6.43 2.03
C GLY A 113 5.90 7.86 2.30
#